data_AF-A0A6P6N413-F1
#
_entry.id   AF-A0A6P6N413-F1
#
_cell.length_a   1.000
_cell.length_b   1.000
_cell.length_c   1.000
_cell.angle_alpha   90.00
_cell.angle_beta   90.00
_cell.angle_gamma   90.00
#
_symmetry.space_group_name_H-M   'P 1'
#
loop_
_entity.id
_entity.type
_entity.pdbx_description
1 polymer ?
#
loop_
_entity_poly.entity_id
_entity_poly.type
_entity_poly.pdbx_seq_one_letter_code
_entity_poly.pdbx_strand_id
1 'polypeptide(L)'
;MTANETVTMNVFLCYPLLPNSCPKLHRLTVVKVAMYTFFVLMILTTVFGNLLIIISVSHFKQLQSPTHLIVQSLAACDCLLGSLVMPYSMVRSVEGCWYLGDFVCKVHSSLDMSFCISSLLHLSLISVDRYWAICDPLRYRMRVSNNTVTVFTTFIWLFSFVYSSGHCRCI
;
A
#
# COMPACT_ATOMS: atom_id res chain seq x y z
N MET A 1 34.59 26.47 35.16
CA MET A 1 33.42 27.25 34.68
C MET A 1 33.87 27.97 33.42
N THR A 2 33.41 27.70 32.20
CA THR A 2 32.35 26.86 31.65
C THR A 2 32.76 26.54 30.21
N ALA A 3 32.66 25.26 29.84
CA ALA A 3 32.68 24.83 28.45
C ALA A 3 31.48 25.44 27.71
N ASN A 4 31.71 25.99 26.53
CA ASN A 4 30.69 26.19 25.51
C ASN A 4 31.36 25.92 24.15
N GLU A 5 31.81 24.67 24.02
CA GLU A 5 32.01 24.06 22.72
C GLU A 5 30.66 24.10 22.02
N THR A 6 30.54 25.00 21.04
CA THR A 6 29.47 24.99 20.07
C THR A 6 29.63 23.72 19.25
N VAL A 7 29.05 22.62 19.77
CA VAL A 7 28.81 21.37 19.04
C VAL A 7 27.84 21.71 17.92
N THR A 8 28.38 22.30 16.85
CA THR A 8 27.81 22.26 15.52
C THR A 8 27.90 20.81 15.08
N MET A 9 26.97 19.98 15.53
CA MET A 9 26.64 18.79 14.77
C MET A 9 26.34 19.29 13.37
N ASN A 10 27.11 18.88 12.37
CA ASN A 10 26.82 19.13 10.97
C ASN A 10 25.47 18.47 10.66
N VAL A 11 24.37 19.18 10.94
CA VAL A 11 23.03 18.73 10.61
C VAL A 11 22.95 18.84 9.08
N PHE A 12 23.15 17.71 8.39
CA PHE A 12 22.86 17.62 6.97
C PHE A 12 21.34 17.63 6.82
N LEU A 13 20.77 18.61 6.12
CA LEU A 13 19.32 18.66 5.83
C LEU A 13 19.01 17.86 4.55
N CYS A 14 17.77 17.39 4.40
CA CYS A 14 17.30 16.76 3.17
C CYS A 14 17.39 17.72 1.96
N TYR A 15 17.10 19.01 2.18
CA TYR A 15 17.23 20.09 1.21
C TYR A 15 18.04 21.24 1.82
N PRO A 16 19.33 21.40 1.46
CA PRO A 16 20.22 22.37 2.11
C PRO A 16 19.86 23.84 1.83
N LEU A 17 19.07 24.13 0.78
CA LEU A 17 18.63 25.49 0.45
C LEU A 17 17.27 25.88 1.08
N LEU A 18 16.60 24.98 1.82
CA LEU A 18 15.26 25.24 2.35
C LEU A 18 15.29 25.37 3.88
N PRO A 19 14.94 26.55 4.46
CA PRO A 19 15.17 26.87 5.87
C PRO A 19 14.38 26.03 6.89
N ASN A 20 13.46 25.16 6.45
CA ASN A 20 12.67 24.25 7.30
C ASN A 20 12.78 22.76 6.88
N SER A 21 13.85 22.37 6.20
CA SER A 21 13.99 20.97 5.75
C SER A 21 14.33 20.02 6.91
N CYS A 22 13.80 18.78 6.85
CA CYS A 22 14.06 17.77 7.86
C CYS A 22 15.56 17.39 7.91
N PRO A 23 16.10 17.04 9.09
CA PRO A 23 17.45 16.52 9.21
C PRO A 23 17.56 15.17 8.49
N LYS A 24 18.60 15.00 7.68
CA LYS A 24 18.95 13.76 7.01
C LYS A 24 19.46 12.77 8.04
N LEU A 25 18.82 11.62 8.13
CA LEU A 25 19.24 10.55 9.04
C LEU A 25 20.52 9.89 8.51
N HIS A 26 21.65 10.09 9.19
CA HIS A 26 22.90 9.43 8.86
C HIS A 26 22.85 7.96 9.32
N ARG A 27 22.51 7.05 8.41
CA ARG A 27 22.56 5.59 8.63
C ARG A 27 23.90 5.04 8.15
N LEU A 28 24.48 4.11 8.92
CA LEU A 28 25.66 3.35 8.47
C LEU A 28 25.34 2.59 7.18
N THR A 29 26.34 2.45 6.31
CA THR A 29 26.21 1.71 5.04
C THR A 29 25.68 0.29 5.25
N VAL A 30 26.14 -0.40 6.30
CA VAL A 30 25.65 -1.75 6.65
C VAL A 30 24.16 -1.75 6.93
N VAL A 31 23.65 -0.73 7.64
CA VAL A 31 22.21 -0.59 7.95
C VAL A 31 21.43 -0.30 6.66
N LYS A 32 21.94 0.56 5.79
CA LYS A 32 21.30 0.84 4.48
C LYS A 32 21.19 -0.43 3.63
N VAL A 33 22.27 -1.19 3.49
CA VAL A 33 22.30 -2.45 2.72
C VAL A 33 21.33 -3.47 3.30
N ALA A 34 21.30 -3.62 4.63
CA ALA A 34 20.35 -4.50 5.31
C ALA A 34 18.89 -4.09 5.04
N MET A 35 18.57 -2.79 5.13
CA MET A 35 17.22 -2.29 4.85
C MET A 35 16.82 -2.49 3.39
N TYR A 36 17.69 -2.18 2.43
CA TYR A 36 17.42 -2.42 1.01
C TYR A 36 17.14 -3.89 0.74
N THR A 37 17.96 -4.79 1.28
CA THR A 37 17.78 -6.24 1.13
C THR A 37 16.44 -6.67 1.69
N PHE A 38 16.09 -6.22 2.89
CA PHE A 38 14.81 -6.52 3.53
C PHE A 38 13.60 -6.03 2.71
N PHE A 39 13.61 -4.76 2.28
CA PHE A 39 12.51 -4.20 1.50
C PHE A 39 12.35 -4.87 0.14
N VAL A 40 13.45 -5.16 -0.56
CA VAL A 40 13.41 -5.87 -1.84
C VAL A 40 12.81 -7.26 -1.65
N LEU A 41 13.23 -8.01 -0.63
CA LEU A 41 12.67 -9.33 -0.34
C LEU A 41 11.17 -9.26 -0.03
N MET A 42 10.74 -8.26 0.74
CA MET A 42 9.33 -8.01 1.03
C MET A 42 8.54 -7.72 -0.25
N ILE A 43 9.02 -6.81 -1.09
CA ILE A 43 8.39 -6.46 -2.38
C ILE A 43 8.24 -7.69 -3.26
N LEU A 44 9.32 -8.47 -3.44
CA LEU A 44 9.28 -9.69 -4.25
C LEU A 44 8.26 -10.67 -3.70
N THR A 45 8.29 -10.93 -2.39
CA THR A 45 7.37 -11.88 -1.76
C THR A 45 5.92 -11.41 -1.89
N THR A 46 5.64 -10.13 -1.67
CA THR A 46 4.29 -9.54 -1.82
C THR A 46 3.80 -9.66 -3.27
N VAL A 47 4.60 -9.27 -4.25
CA VAL A 47 4.19 -9.31 -5.66
C VAL A 47 4.03 -10.75 -6.15
N PHE A 48 5.03 -11.60 -5.94
CA PHE A 48 4.94 -13.00 -6.37
C PHE A 48 3.82 -13.76 -5.64
N GLY A 49 3.67 -13.58 -4.33
CA GLY A 49 2.62 -14.23 -3.55
C GLY A 49 1.22 -13.87 -4.04
N ASN A 50 0.96 -12.58 -4.28
CA ASN A 50 -0.35 -12.13 -4.76
C ASN A 50 -0.58 -12.48 -6.24
N LEU A 51 0.44 -12.48 -7.08
CA LEU A 51 0.34 -13.01 -8.45
C LEU A 51 -0.05 -14.48 -8.47
N LEU A 52 0.53 -15.30 -7.58
CA LEU A 52 0.16 -16.72 -7.46
C LEU A 52 -1.31 -16.88 -7.04
N ILE A 53 -1.82 -16.03 -6.15
CA ILE A 53 -3.25 -16.03 -5.78
C ILE A 53 -4.12 -15.71 -7.00
N ILE A 54 -3.79 -14.66 -7.76
CA ILE A 54 -4.51 -14.28 -8.99
C ILE A 54 -4.50 -15.44 -9.98
N ILE A 55 -3.32 -15.99 -10.30
CA ILE A 55 -3.16 -17.10 -11.25
C ILE A 55 -3.97 -18.32 -10.79
N SER A 56 -3.87 -18.69 -9.52
CA SER A 56 -4.60 -19.85 -8.97
C SER A 56 -6.11 -19.68 -9.11
N VAL A 57 -6.64 -18.50 -8.75
CA VAL A 57 -8.08 -18.21 -8.84
C VAL A 57 -8.55 -18.14 -10.30
N SER A 58 -7.74 -17.57 -11.21
CA SER A 58 -8.10 -17.46 -12.63
C SER A 58 -8.05 -18.82 -13.34
N HIS A 59 -7.14 -19.71 -12.96
CA HIS A 59 -6.96 -21.02 -13.60
C HIS A 59 -8.09 -21.99 -13.24
N PHE A 60 -8.53 -22.03 -11.97
CA PHE A 60 -9.59 -22.94 -11.52
C PHE A 60 -10.98 -22.32 -11.68
N LYS A 61 -11.53 -22.40 -12.90
CA LYS A 61 -12.90 -21.93 -13.22
C LYS A 61 -14.01 -22.55 -12.35
N GLN A 62 -13.77 -23.75 -11.81
CA GLN A 62 -14.70 -24.45 -10.92
C GLN A 62 -14.86 -23.75 -9.55
N LEU A 63 -13.95 -22.83 -9.19
CA LEU A 63 -14.02 -21.96 -8.00
C LEU A 63 -14.42 -20.51 -8.33
N GLN A 64 -15.02 -20.19 -9.48
CA GLN A 64 -15.54 -18.84 -9.77
C GLN A 64 -16.84 -18.52 -9.00
N SER A 65 -16.80 -18.72 -7.68
CA SER A 65 -17.78 -18.17 -6.76
C SER A 65 -17.49 -16.67 -6.53
N PRO A 66 -18.52 -15.85 -6.28
CA PRO A 66 -18.39 -14.40 -6.05
C PRO A 66 -17.28 -14.04 -5.06
N THR A 67 -17.03 -14.85 -4.03
CA THR A 67 -15.95 -14.61 -3.06
C THR A 67 -14.56 -14.58 -3.69
N HIS A 68 -14.30 -15.43 -4.68
CA HIS A 68 -12.98 -15.52 -5.33
C HIS A 68 -12.67 -14.31 -6.20
N LEU A 69 -13.71 -13.61 -6.71
CA LEU A 69 -13.53 -12.33 -7.39
C LEU A 69 -13.09 -11.23 -6.41
N ILE A 70 -13.64 -11.21 -5.20
CA ILE A 70 -13.23 -10.27 -4.15
C ILE A 70 -11.76 -10.51 -3.76
N VAL A 71 -11.38 -11.78 -3.57
CA VAL A 71 -9.99 -12.18 -3.26
C VAL A 71 -9.03 -11.82 -4.39
N GLN A 72 -9.43 -12.01 -5.65
CA GLN A 72 -8.62 -11.62 -6.80
C GLN A 72 -8.42 -10.10 -6.88
N SER A 73 -9.45 -9.31 -6.59
CA SER A 73 -9.33 -7.84 -6.52
C SER A 73 -8.42 -7.40 -5.38
N LEU A 74 -8.52 -8.02 -4.20
CA LEU A 74 -7.61 -7.76 -3.08
C LEU A 74 -6.16 -8.08 -3.46
N ALA A 75 -5.90 -9.24 -4.07
CA ALA A 75 -4.56 -9.60 -4.54
C ALA A 75 -4.05 -8.62 -5.61
N ALA A 76 -4.92 -8.08 -6.46
CA ALA A 76 -4.56 -7.03 -7.41
C ALA A 76 -4.18 -5.72 -6.72
N CYS A 77 -4.91 -5.30 -5.66
CA CYS A 77 -4.54 -4.16 -4.82
C CYS A 77 -3.12 -4.35 -4.24
N ASP A 78 -2.85 -5.52 -3.66
CA ASP A 78 -1.57 -5.81 -3.00
C ASP A 78 -0.41 -5.90 -4.01
N CYS A 79 -0.64 -6.45 -5.21
CA CYS A 79 0.33 -6.42 -6.31
C CYS A 79 0.66 -4.99 -6.73
N LEU A 80 -0.36 -4.14 -6.89
CA LEU A 80 -0.17 -2.72 -7.25
C LEU A 80 0.53 -1.95 -6.12
N LEU A 81 0.19 -2.20 -4.86
CA LEU A 81 0.88 -1.63 -3.71
C LEU A 81 2.36 -2.06 -3.67
N GLY A 82 2.63 -3.36 -3.83
CA GLY A 82 3.98 -3.92 -3.83
C GLY A 82 4.85 -3.43 -5.00
N SER A 83 4.26 -3.22 -6.17
CA SER A 83 4.98 -2.79 -7.37
C SER A 83 5.11 -1.27 -7.50
N LEU A 84 4.09 -0.49 -7.10
CA LEU A 84 4.04 0.95 -7.34
C LEU A 84 4.28 1.79 -6.10
N VAL A 85 3.96 1.31 -4.89
CA VAL A 85 4.07 2.12 -3.67
C VAL A 85 5.31 1.75 -2.86
N MET A 86 5.53 0.45 -2.65
CA MET A 86 6.64 -0.03 -1.83
C MET A 86 8.04 0.37 -2.34
N PRO A 87 8.36 0.43 -3.65
CA PRO A 87 9.70 0.83 -4.09
C PRO A 87 10.04 2.28 -3.75
N TYR A 88 9.09 3.21 -3.89
CA TYR A 88 9.31 4.61 -3.52
C TYR A 88 9.33 4.78 -1.99
N SER A 89 8.48 4.03 -1.26
CA SER A 89 8.54 3.98 0.21
C SER A 89 9.89 3.47 0.69
N MET A 90 10.46 2.43 0.05
CA MET A 90 11.78 1.90 0.35
C MET A 90 12.85 2.98 0.18
N VAL A 91 12.89 3.68 -0.95
CA VAL A 91 13.87 4.77 -1.19
C VAL A 91 13.74 5.84 -0.11
N ARG A 92 12.52 6.28 0.20
CA ARG A 92 12.25 7.27 1.26
C ARG A 92 12.72 6.79 2.63
N SER A 93 12.45 5.53 2.99
CA SER A 93 12.79 4.96 4.30
C SER A 93 14.29 4.75 4.49
N VAL A 94 15.01 4.37 3.42
CA VAL A 94 16.46 4.11 3.48
C VAL A 94 17.25 5.42 3.44
N GLU A 95 16.88 6.34 2.55
CA GLU A 95 17.58 7.62 2.40
C GLU A 95 17.14 8.67 3.43
N GLY A 96 16.02 8.45 4.10
CA GLY A 96 15.48 9.33 5.15
C GLY A 96 14.86 10.63 4.62
N CYS A 97 14.90 10.85 3.31
CA CYS A 97 14.47 12.05 2.64
C CYS A 97 13.72 11.69 1.36
N TRP A 98 12.72 12.50 0.99
CA TRP A 98 12.02 12.36 -0.29
C TRP A 98 12.69 13.24 -1.34
N TYR A 99 13.14 12.67 -2.46
CA TYR A 99 13.87 13.38 -3.52
C TYR A 99 13.14 13.42 -4.88
N LEU A 100 12.01 12.72 -5.02
CA LEU A 100 11.28 12.61 -6.30
C LEU A 100 10.35 13.80 -6.61
N GLY A 101 10.47 14.89 -5.84
CA GLY A 101 9.64 16.09 -5.98
C GLY A 101 8.24 15.98 -5.35
N ASP A 102 7.57 17.13 -5.20
CA ASP A 102 6.29 17.26 -4.50
C ASP A 102 5.13 16.54 -5.22
N PHE A 103 5.09 16.61 -6.56
CA PHE A 103 4.06 15.93 -7.35
C PHE A 103 4.06 14.41 -7.10
N VAL A 104 5.23 13.77 -7.19
CA VAL A 104 5.35 12.33 -6.95
C VAL A 104 5.08 11.98 -5.50
N CYS A 105 5.45 12.85 -4.54
CA CYS A 105 5.10 12.66 -3.13
C CYS A 105 3.59 12.60 -2.93
N LYS A 106 2.86 13.53 -3.55
CA LYS A 106 1.41 13.62 -3.44
C LYS A 106 0.75 12.40 -4.06
N VAL A 107 1.16 12.03 -5.27
CA VAL A 107 0.66 10.83 -5.95
C VAL A 107 0.95 9.58 -5.13
N HIS A 108 2.18 9.41 -4.63
CA HIS A 108 2.59 8.27 -3.81
C HIS A 108 1.75 8.16 -2.53
N SER A 109 1.62 9.26 -1.78
CA SER A 109 0.85 9.30 -0.53
C SER A 109 -0.63 9.01 -0.78
N SER A 110 -1.20 9.55 -1.87
CA SER A 110 -2.58 9.28 -2.25
C SER A 110 -2.77 7.81 -2.66
N LEU A 111 -1.86 7.24 -3.44
CA LEU A 111 -1.95 5.83 -3.83
C LEU A 111 -1.82 4.89 -2.62
N ASP A 112 -0.87 5.14 -1.73
CA ASP A 112 -0.67 4.36 -0.50
C ASP A 112 -1.96 4.30 0.34
N MET A 113 -2.55 5.47 0.61
CA MET A 113 -3.82 5.55 1.34
C MET A 113 -4.98 4.89 0.59
N SER A 114 -5.09 5.08 -0.72
CA SER A 114 -6.16 4.46 -1.52
C SER A 114 -6.07 2.93 -1.51
N PHE A 115 -4.87 2.36 -1.71
CA PHE A 115 -4.69 0.92 -1.70
C PHE A 115 -4.89 0.32 -0.31
N CYS A 116 -4.46 1.01 0.75
CA CYS A 116 -4.72 0.58 2.14
C CYS A 116 -6.22 0.55 2.45
N ILE A 117 -6.95 1.62 2.14
CA ILE A 117 -8.40 1.70 2.36
C ILE A 117 -9.13 0.66 1.52
N SER A 118 -8.76 0.52 0.24
CA SER A 118 -9.33 -0.48 -0.65
C SER A 118 -9.14 -1.88 -0.06
N SER A 119 -7.94 -2.22 0.40
CA SER A 119 -7.65 -3.54 0.96
C SER A 119 -8.44 -3.83 2.23
N LEU A 120 -8.57 -2.84 3.12
CA LEU A 120 -9.43 -2.95 4.31
C LEU A 120 -10.90 -3.18 3.96
N LEU A 121 -11.43 -2.44 2.98
CA LEU A 121 -12.80 -2.60 2.51
C LEU A 121 -13.03 -3.94 1.80
N HIS A 122 -12.05 -4.45 1.06
CA HIS A 122 -12.13 -5.78 0.47
C HIS A 122 -12.09 -6.88 1.55
N LEU A 123 -11.25 -6.75 2.58
CA LEU A 123 -11.21 -7.70 3.70
C LEU A 123 -12.51 -7.71 4.51
N SER A 124 -13.11 -6.54 4.75
CA SER A 124 -14.40 -6.45 5.41
C SER A 124 -15.51 -7.05 4.54
N LEU A 125 -15.48 -6.83 3.22
CA LEU A 125 -16.42 -7.45 2.28
C LEU A 125 -16.28 -8.98 2.26
N ILE A 126 -15.05 -9.52 2.28
CA ILE A 126 -14.82 -10.98 2.41
C ILE A 126 -15.43 -11.51 3.71
N SER A 127 -15.27 -10.78 4.81
CA SER A 127 -15.81 -11.17 6.11
C SER A 127 -17.34 -11.19 6.12
N VAL A 128 -17.98 -10.17 5.53
CA VAL A 128 -19.44 -10.08 5.39
C VAL A 128 -19.98 -11.16 4.44
N ASP A 129 -19.30 -11.40 3.33
CA ASP A 129 -19.65 -12.47 2.38
C ASP A 129 -19.65 -13.85 3.07
N ARG A 130 -18.62 -14.13 3.88
CA ARG A 130 -18.54 -15.37 4.66
C ARG A 130 -19.63 -15.48 5.72
N TYR A 131 -19.95 -14.37 6.39
CA TYR A 131 -21.04 -14.33 7.35
C TYR A 131 -22.39 -14.67 6.70
N TRP A 132 -22.72 -14.06 5.56
CA TRP A 132 -23.98 -14.36 4.85
C TRP A 132 -24.03 -15.77 4.27
N ALA A 133 -22.91 -16.30 3.78
CA ALA A 133 -22.83 -17.67 3.28
C ALA A 133 -23.12 -18.71 4.38
N ILE A 134 -22.73 -18.44 5.63
CA ILE A 134 -22.93 -19.33 6.78
C ILE A 134 -24.33 -19.18 7.37
N CYS A 135 -24.79 -17.95 7.62
CA CYS A 135 -26.03 -17.69 8.34
C CYS A 135 -27.28 -17.82 7.47
N ASP A 136 -27.21 -17.48 6.18
CA ASP A 136 -28.38 -17.40 5.29
C ASP A 136 -28.10 -17.97 3.88
N PRO A 137 -27.80 -19.28 3.75
CA PRO A 137 -27.33 -19.87 2.48
C PRO A 137 -28.33 -19.75 1.32
N LEU A 138 -29.64 -19.81 1.60
CA LEU A 138 -30.70 -19.72 0.58
C LEU A 138 -30.83 -18.30 0.00
N ARG A 139 -30.72 -17.26 0.85
CA ARG A 139 -30.75 -15.86 0.42
C ARG A 139 -29.44 -15.44 -0.23
N TYR A 140 -28.32 -15.98 0.24
CA TYR A 140 -26.98 -15.75 -0.31
C TYR A 140 -26.94 -16.07 -1.81
N ARG A 141 -27.41 -17.27 -2.19
CA ARG A 141 -27.40 -17.73 -3.60
C ARG A 141 -28.25 -16.86 -4.55
N MET A 142 -29.29 -16.20 -4.04
CA MET A 142 -30.13 -15.32 -4.86
C MET A 142 -29.63 -13.87 -4.92
N ARG A 143 -28.93 -13.39 -3.89
CA ARG A 143 -28.50 -11.98 -3.78
C ARG A 143 -27.08 -11.76 -4.30
N VAL A 144 -26.19 -12.73 -4.14
CA VAL A 144 -24.77 -12.59 -4.45
C VAL A 144 -24.49 -13.18 -5.83
N SER A 145 -24.30 -12.28 -6.81
CA SER A 145 -23.91 -12.61 -8.19
C SER A 145 -22.56 -12.00 -8.53
N ASN A 146 -21.91 -12.51 -9.58
CA ASN A 146 -20.64 -11.94 -10.06
C ASN A 146 -20.77 -10.46 -10.42
N ASN A 147 -21.92 -10.05 -10.98
CA ASN A 147 -22.17 -8.65 -11.31
C ASN A 147 -22.25 -7.78 -10.05
N THR A 148 -22.93 -8.27 -9.01
CA THR A 148 -23.02 -7.58 -7.71
C THR A 148 -21.62 -7.36 -7.11
N VAL A 149 -20.77 -8.39 -7.12
CA VAL A 149 -19.40 -8.29 -6.60
C VAL A 149 -18.55 -7.31 -7.40
N THR A 150 -18.61 -7.37 -8.73
CA THR A 150 -17.88 -6.41 -9.59
C THR A 150 -18.30 -4.98 -9.30
N VAL A 151 -19.59 -4.71 -9.09
CA VAL A 151 -20.09 -3.37 -8.71
C VAL A 151 -19.57 -2.93 -7.34
N PHE A 152 -19.55 -3.80 -6.33
CA PHE A 152 -18.99 -3.46 -5.03
C PHE A 152 -17.49 -3.20 -5.10
N THR A 153 -16.76 -4.04 -5.84
CA THR A 153 -15.32 -3.85 -6.07
C THR A 153 -15.05 -2.51 -6.74
N THR A 154 -15.71 -2.19 -7.86
CA THR A 154 -15.52 -0.91 -8.55
C THR A 154 -15.88 0.27 -7.65
N PHE A 155 -16.94 0.16 -6.85
CA PHE A 155 -17.30 1.17 -5.86
C PHE A 155 -16.19 1.37 -4.81
N ILE A 156 -15.63 0.29 -4.26
CA ILE A 156 -14.53 0.36 -3.28
C ILE A 156 -13.32 1.08 -3.89
N TRP A 157 -12.95 0.75 -5.12
CA TRP A 157 -11.85 1.40 -5.83
C TRP A 157 -12.09 2.91 -5.99
N LEU A 158 -13.26 3.30 -6.50
CA LEU A 158 -13.63 4.69 -6.71
C LEU A 158 -13.70 5.46 -5.38
N PHE A 159 -14.35 4.89 -4.37
CA PHE A 159 -14.48 5.49 -3.05
C PHE A 159 -13.11 5.72 -2.40
N SER A 160 -12.22 4.72 -2.46
CA SER A 160 -10.87 4.82 -1.89
C SER A 160 -10.01 5.87 -2.60
N PHE A 161 -10.17 6.03 -3.92
CA PHE A 161 -9.47 7.05 -4.70
C PHE A 161 -9.96 8.46 -4.39
N VAL A 162 -11.29 8.65 -4.34
CA VAL A 162 -11.91 9.94 -4.02
C VAL A 162 -11.57 10.38 -2.60
N TYR A 163 -11.67 9.47 -1.63
CA TYR A 163 -11.34 9.76 -0.23
C TYR A 163 -9.88 10.19 -0.06
N SER A 164 -8.96 9.44 -0.67
CA SER A 164 -7.53 9.71 -0.57
C SER A 164 -7.11 11.01 -1.25
N SER A 165 -7.74 11.35 -2.37
CA SER A 165 -7.49 12.61 -3.09
C SER A 165 -7.76 13.85 -2.22
N GLY A 166 -8.68 13.74 -1.25
CA GLY A 166 -8.99 14.82 -0.29
C GLY A 166 -8.01 14.99 0.87
N HIS A 167 -7.09 14.04 1.09
CA HIS A 167 -6.22 13.99 2.29
C HIS A 167 -4.73 14.22 2.00
N CYS A 168 -4.38 14.67 0.80
CA CYS A 168 -2.99 14.72 0.37
C CYS A 168 -2.22 15.91 0.98
N ARG A 169 -1.33 15.64 1.94
CA ARG A 169 -0.34 16.60 2.45
C ARG A 169 1.06 16.03 2.25
N CYS A 170 1.82 16.66 1.36
CA CYS A 170 3.27 16.59 1.36
C CYS A 170 3.79 17.90 1.95
N ILE A 171 4.62 17.80 2.99
CA ILE A 171 5.33 18.90 3.64
C ILE A 171 6.74 18.92 3.07
#